data_AF-A0A449A3Z1-F1
#
_entry.id   AF-A0A449A3Z1-F1
#
_cell.length_a   1.000
_cell.length_b   1.000
_cell.length_c   1.000
_cell.angle_alpha   90.00
_cell.angle_beta   90.00
_cell.angle_gamma   90.00
#
_symmetry.space_group_name_H-M   'P 1'
#
loop_
_entity.id
_entity.type
_entity.pdbx_description
1 polymer ?
#
loop_
_entity_poly.entity_id
_entity_poly.type
_entity_poly.pdbx_seq_one_letter_code
_entity_poly.pdbx_strand_id
1 'polypeptide(L)'
;MFNRNNKEHLKIGDKLSGYFEMLANGEVISKYSGEKQIELGKDEYLPKFDKLLVNRKIYKNMEVKFTFPKNYEDELVAGKSVIITIIDLKVSHKKHFEMKINEKDEKVAELEKELAKVQSQLVIKEKELMLQAEAFKRKAEEFQSLAKAQLDQEIEKRVAKYEAEKKEAKKYALVSFVEDLMEPFNNFVLAAKSGENSDDITLRNYCIGFDIVKRQFENVFANNDVTVIYPEVGQSFNAHEQEAIDVVENSNLANEEIVKVVRFGVKVGDRVVKPATVIINKNLAN
;
A
#
# COMPACT_ATOMS: atom_id res chain seq x y z
N MET A 1 44.24 -30.95 -12.82
CA MET A 1 45.63 -31.29 -13.25
C MET A 1 46.44 -30.01 -13.26
N PHE A 2 47.60 -30.00 -12.61
CA PHE A 2 48.84 -29.25 -12.91
C PHE A 2 49.67 -29.20 -11.63
N ASN A 3 50.23 -30.35 -11.28
CA ASN A 3 51.26 -30.47 -10.25
C ASN A 3 52.56 -29.93 -10.86
N ARG A 4 52.75 -28.60 -10.85
CA ARG A 4 54.03 -27.98 -11.19
C ARG A 4 54.99 -28.32 -10.06
N ASN A 5 55.70 -29.43 -10.24
CA ASN A 5 56.92 -29.80 -9.53
C ASN A 5 57.98 -28.71 -9.75
N ASN A 6 57.78 -27.54 -9.15
CA ASN A 6 58.83 -26.55 -8.92
C ASN A 6 59.69 -27.14 -7.81
N LYS A 7 60.50 -28.15 -8.14
CA LYS A 7 61.40 -28.77 -7.18
C LYS A 7 62.45 -27.71 -6.84
N GLU A 8 62.29 -27.14 -5.65
CA GLU A 8 63.19 -26.16 -5.09
C GLU A 8 64.62 -26.71 -5.10
N HIS A 9 65.58 -25.83 -5.33
CA HIS A 9 67.00 -26.15 -5.31
C HIS A 9 67.56 -25.69 -3.96
N LEU A 10 68.47 -26.48 -3.40
CA LEU A 10 69.17 -26.17 -2.17
C LEU A 10 70.02 -24.91 -2.33
N LYS A 11 69.86 -23.94 -1.43
CA LYS A 11 70.60 -22.68 -1.40
C LYS A 11 71.45 -22.58 -0.14
N ILE A 12 72.51 -21.77 -0.23
CA ILE A 12 73.32 -21.41 0.94
C ILE A 12 72.41 -20.72 1.97
N GLY A 13 72.44 -21.17 3.22
CA GLY A 13 71.59 -20.69 4.32
C GLY A 13 70.32 -21.52 4.57
N ASP A 14 70.04 -22.54 3.76
CA ASP A 14 68.95 -23.48 4.02
C ASP A 14 69.33 -24.42 5.17
N LYS A 15 68.38 -24.64 6.09
CA LYS A 15 68.52 -25.64 7.16
C LYS A 15 68.01 -26.99 6.69
N LEU A 16 68.88 -27.99 6.73
CA LEU A 16 68.61 -29.38 6.37
C LEU A 16 68.55 -30.24 7.61
N SER A 17 67.52 -31.06 7.75
CA SER A 17 67.43 -32.09 8.79
C SER A 17 67.03 -33.43 8.18
N GLY A 18 67.72 -34.49 8.56
CA GLY A 18 67.45 -35.86 8.10
C GLY A 18 68.42 -36.88 8.70
N TYR A 19 68.28 -38.14 8.31
CA TYR A 19 69.22 -39.20 8.67
C TYR A 19 70.30 -39.31 7.60
N PHE A 20 71.56 -39.13 7.99
CA PHE A 20 72.71 -39.23 7.09
C PHE A 20 73.34 -40.60 7.33
N GLU A 21 73.46 -41.41 6.30
CA GLU A 21 74.12 -42.72 6.35
C GLU A 21 75.37 -42.66 5.47
N MET A 22 76.53 -43.00 6.02
CA MET A 22 77.78 -43.04 5.27
C MET A 22 78.21 -44.49 5.03
N LEU A 23 78.41 -44.83 3.76
CA LEU A 23 78.87 -46.13 3.30
C LEU A 23 80.28 -46.03 2.72
N ALA A 24 81.22 -46.81 3.25
CA ALA A 24 82.55 -47.02 2.66
C ALA A 24 82.69 -48.49 2.27
N ASN A 25 82.97 -48.77 0.99
CA ASN A 25 83.12 -50.13 0.46
C ASN A 25 81.95 -51.09 0.81
N GLY A 26 80.73 -50.56 0.99
CA GLY A 26 79.54 -51.35 1.33
C GLY A 26 79.27 -51.51 2.83
N GLU A 27 80.14 -51.01 3.71
CA GLU A 27 79.95 -51.03 5.16
C GLU A 27 79.55 -49.65 5.69
N VAL A 28 78.60 -49.63 6.63
CA VAL A 28 78.12 -48.41 7.29
C VAL A 28 79.15 -47.92 8.31
N ILE A 29 79.60 -46.69 8.16
CA ILE A 29 80.49 -46.05 9.14
C ILE A 29 79.62 -45.35 10.18
N SER A 30 79.36 -46.02 11.30
CA SER A 30 78.49 -45.55 12.38
C SER A 30 78.91 -44.18 12.95
N LYS A 31 80.22 -43.87 12.96
CA LYS A 31 80.76 -42.57 13.43
C LYS A 31 80.20 -41.37 12.67
N TYR A 32 79.95 -41.52 11.37
CA TYR A 32 79.41 -40.46 10.51
C TYR A 32 77.92 -40.66 10.21
N SER A 33 77.33 -41.79 10.61
CA SER A 33 75.93 -42.10 10.33
C SER A 33 75.02 -41.75 11.52
N GLY A 34 73.90 -41.07 11.27
CA GLY A 34 72.94 -40.66 12.30
C GLY A 34 72.01 -39.53 11.87
N GLU A 35 71.07 -39.15 12.74
CA GLU A 35 70.28 -37.94 12.54
C GLU A 35 71.15 -36.70 12.70
N LYS A 36 71.12 -35.82 11.69
CA LYS A 36 71.88 -34.58 11.67
C LYS A 36 71.00 -33.43 11.21
N GLN A 37 71.30 -32.26 11.76
CA GLN A 37 70.81 -30.99 11.26
C GLN A 37 72.01 -30.15 10.87
N ILE A 38 72.05 -29.70 9.61
CA ILE A 38 73.12 -28.86 9.08
C ILE A 38 72.55 -27.62 8.42
N GLU A 39 73.30 -26.52 8.47
CA GLU A 39 73.01 -25.33 7.68
C GLU A 39 73.98 -25.23 6.50
N LEU A 40 73.45 -25.22 5.27
CA LEU A 40 74.28 -25.22 4.07
C LEU A 40 75.14 -23.95 3.98
N GLY A 41 76.45 -24.13 3.93
CA GLY A 41 77.46 -23.08 3.85
C GLY A 41 78.36 -22.96 5.08
N LYS A 42 78.12 -23.77 6.12
CA LYS A 42 78.92 -23.81 7.34
C LYS A 42 79.86 -25.01 7.45
N ASP A 43 79.75 -26.00 6.54
CA ASP A 43 80.54 -27.23 6.49
C ASP A 43 80.51 -28.03 7.83
N GLU A 44 79.35 -28.06 8.49
CA GLU A 44 79.17 -28.63 9.85
C GLU A 44 79.27 -30.16 9.91
N TYR A 45 78.95 -30.87 8.82
CA TYR A 45 79.00 -32.33 8.77
C TYR A 45 80.36 -32.86 8.31
N LEU A 46 80.81 -32.39 7.14
CA LEU A 46 82.08 -32.76 6.55
C LEU A 46 82.67 -31.57 5.79
N PRO A 47 84.00 -31.39 5.79
CA PRO A 47 84.63 -30.27 5.08
C PRO A 47 84.30 -30.30 3.58
N LYS A 48 83.85 -29.16 3.03
CA LYS A 48 83.46 -28.98 1.62
C LYS A 48 82.28 -29.85 1.14
N PHE A 49 81.57 -30.54 2.03
CA PHE A 49 80.41 -31.36 1.66
C PHE A 49 79.23 -30.49 1.23
N ASP A 50 79.04 -29.33 1.85
CA ASP A 50 77.93 -28.42 1.53
C ASP A 50 77.97 -27.98 0.07
N LYS A 51 79.17 -27.80 -0.50
CA LYS A 51 79.35 -27.45 -1.92
C LYS A 51 78.78 -28.48 -2.89
N LEU A 52 78.69 -29.75 -2.48
CA LEU A 52 78.10 -30.81 -3.32
C LEU A 52 76.58 -30.79 -3.28
N LEU A 53 75.99 -30.14 -2.27
CA LEU A 53 74.54 -30.05 -2.06
C LEU A 53 73.94 -28.76 -2.63
N VAL A 54 74.69 -27.66 -2.62
CA VAL A 54 74.22 -26.37 -3.18
C VAL A 54 73.82 -26.55 -4.65
N ASN A 55 72.67 -25.98 -5.02
CA ASN A 55 72.05 -26.04 -6.34
C ASN A 55 71.64 -27.46 -6.81
N ARG A 56 71.60 -28.45 -5.91
CA ARG A 56 70.90 -29.72 -6.19
C ARG A 56 69.41 -29.56 -5.95
N LYS A 57 68.61 -30.29 -6.74
CA LYS A 57 67.17 -30.43 -6.53
C LYS A 57 66.91 -31.15 -5.21
N ILE A 58 65.92 -30.69 -4.46
CA ILE A 58 65.53 -31.31 -3.19
C ILE A 58 64.74 -32.61 -3.47
N TYR A 59 65.22 -33.72 -2.92
CA TYR A 59 64.51 -35.00 -2.87
C TYR A 59 64.47 -35.50 -1.43
N LYS A 60 63.42 -36.26 -1.10
CA LYS A 60 63.23 -36.85 0.24
C LYS A 60 64.40 -37.76 0.61
N ASN A 61 64.94 -38.50 -0.36
CA ASN A 61 66.14 -39.31 -0.22
C ASN A 61 67.16 -38.91 -1.29
N MET A 62 68.43 -38.71 -0.92
CA MET A 62 69.47 -38.26 -1.82
C MET A 62 70.79 -38.98 -1.55
N GLU A 63 71.50 -39.35 -2.62
CA GLU A 63 72.85 -39.90 -2.53
C GLU A 63 73.89 -38.88 -3.00
N VAL A 64 74.95 -38.74 -2.22
CA VAL A 64 76.06 -37.82 -2.49
C VAL A 64 77.37 -38.59 -2.35
N LYS A 65 78.09 -38.74 -3.46
CA LYS A 65 79.44 -39.29 -3.44
C LYS A 65 80.41 -38.23 -2.94
N PHE A 66 81.19 -38.57 -1.92
CA PHE A 66 82.19 -37.70 -1.31
C PHE A 66 83.53 -38.42 -1.26
N THR A 67 84.62 -37.71 -1.49
CA THR A 67 85.98 -38.27 -1.46
C THR A 67 86.81 -37.53 -0.42
N PHE A 68 87.34 -38.26 0.56
CA PHE A 68 88.15 -37.68 1.61
C PHE A 68 89.57 -37.34 1.10
N PRO A 69 90.18 -36.25 1.59
CA PRO A 69 91.59 -35.96 1.34
C PRO A 69 92.50 -37.08 1.88
N LYS A 70 93.69 -37.24 1.28
CA LYS A 70 94.68 -38.22 1.77
C LYS A 70 95.21 -37.91 3.18
N ASN A 71 95.19 -36.64 3.58
CA ASN A 71 95.64 -36.17 4.90
C ASN A 71 94.47 -35.92 5.86
N TYR A 72 93.43 -36.75 5.81
CA TYR A 72 92.29 -36.62 6.72
C TYR A 72 92.62 -37.26 8.08
N GLU A 73 92.15 -36.66 9.17
CA GLU A 73 92.49 -37.08 10.55
C GLU A 73 92.05 -38.52 10.88
N ASP A 74 91.04 -39.03 10.18
CA ASP A 74 90.52 -40.38 10.38
C ASP A 74 91.09 -41.35 9.34
N GLU A 75 92.05 -42.18 9.76
CA GLU A 75 92.74 -43.17 8.92
C GLU A 75 91.78 -44.17 8.25
N LEU A 76 90.59 -44.39 8.81
CA LEU A 76 89.59 -45.32 8.25
C LEU A 76 89.01 -44.81 6.93
N VAL A 77 88.98 -43.49 6.73
CA VAL A 77 88.36 -42.85 5.56
C VAL A 77 89.33 -41.98 4.76
N ALA A 78 90.52 -41.68 5.30
CA ALA A 78 91.54 -40.89 4.61
C ALA A 78 91.86 -41.44 3.20
N GLY A 79 91.70 -40.58 2.18
CA GLY A 79 91.91 -40.93 0.78
C GLY A 79 90.86 -41.85 0.13
N LYS A 80 89.80 -42.26 0.85
CA LYS A 80 88.73 -43.13 0.32
C LYS A 80 87.55 -42.34 -0.23
N SER A 81 86.83 -42.94 -1.17
CA SER A 81 85.54 -42.43 -1.66
C SER A 81 84.40 -43.14 -0.95
N VAL A 82 83.44 -42.36 -0.44
CA VAL A 82 82.27 -42.82 0.31
C VAL A 82 80.98 -42.34 -0.37
N ILE A 83 79.88 -43.02 -0.08
CA ILE A 83 78.53 -42.59 -0.48
C ILE A 83 77.80 -42.16 0.78
N ILE A 84 77.24 -40.95 0.76
CA ILE A 84 76.42 -40.41 1.84
C ILE A 84 74.98 -40.40 1.35
N THR A 85 74.14 -41.23 1.98
CA THR A 85 72.70 -41.30 1.71
C THR A 85 71.98 -40.47 2.76
N ILE A 86 71.26 -39.45 2.33
CA ILE A 86 70.41 -38.60 3.17
C ILE A 86 68.98 -39.14 3.04
N ILE A 87 68.36 -39.52 4.14
CA ILE A 87 67.01 -40.11 4.20
C ILE A 87 66.09 -39.14 4.97
N ASP A 88 64.86 -38.98 4.46
CA ASP A 88 63.82 -38.08 4.99
C ASP A 88 64.26 -36.61 5.15
N LEU A 89 64.90 -36.06 4.11
CA LEU A 89 65.37 -34.69 4.09
C LEU A 89 64.21 -33.68 4.20
N LYS A 90 64.26 -32.82 5.23
CA LYS A 90 63.38 -31.66 5.42
C LYS A 90 64.18 -30.37 5.28
N VAL A 91 63.64 -29.39 4.55
CA VAL A 91 64.29 -28.11 4.24
C VAL A 91 63.44 -26.95 4.75
N SER A 92 64.05 -25.97 5.41
CA SER A 92 63.37 -24.75 5.89
C SER A 92 64.00 -23.47 5.29
N HIS A 93 63.20 -22.70 4.53
CA HIS A 93 63.59 -21.42 3.93
C HIS A 93 63.11 -20.24 4.81
N LYS A 94 64.02 -19.41 5.35
CA LYS A 94 63.68 -18.44 6.41
C LYS A 94 63.01 -17.12 5.98
N LYS A 95 63.04 -16.70 4.69
CA LYS A 95 62.67 -15.31 4.30
C LYS A 95 61.35 -15.09 3.56
N HIS A 96 60.73 -16.11 2.96
CA HIS A 96 59.54 -15.91 2.09
C HIS A 96 58.20 -16.11 2.82
N PHE A 97 58.23 -16.67 4.03
CA PHE A 97 57.03 -17.01 4.81
C PHE A 97 56.53 -15.82 5.65
N GLU A 98 57.45 -15.05 6.24
CA GLU A 98 57.11 -13.92 7.13
C GLU A 98 56.43 -12.76 6.39
N MET A 99 56.86 -12.42 5.16
CA MET A 99 56.23 -11.36 4.35
C MET A 99 54.77 -11.67 3.96
N LYS A 100 54.46 -12.93 3.62
CA LYS A 100 53.09 -13.33 3.20
C LYS A 100 52.09 -13.39 4.35
N ILE A 101 52.57 -13.51 5.59
CA ILE A 101 51.73 -13.47 6.79
C ILE A 101 51.34 -12.02 7.07
N ASN A 102 52.31 -11.10 7.08
CA ASN A 102 52.06 -9.69 7.33
C ASN A 102 51.09 -9.04 6.33
N GLU A 103 51.25 -9.32 5.02
CA GLU A 103 50.33 -8.82 3.98
C GLU A 103 48.90 -9.35 4.13
N LYS A 104 48.72 -10.54 4.70
CA LYS A 104 47.39 -11.12 4.93
C LYS A 104 46.74 -10.51 6.16
N ASP A 105 47.50 -10.31 7.23
CA ASP A 105 47.00 -9.72 8.48
C ASP A 105 46.55 -8.26 8.29
N GLU A 106 47.29 -7.47 7.50
CA GLU A 106 46.88 -6.11 7.11
C GLU A 106 45.57 -6.11 6.31
N LYS A 107 45.42 -7.06 5.38
CA LYS A 107 44.21 -7.20 4.55
C LYS A 107 42.98 -7.65 5.35
N VAL A 108 43.19 -8.52 6.34
CA VAL A 108 42.13 -8.94 7.28
C VAL A 108 41.68 -7.76 8.12
N ALA A 109 42.62 -6.97 8.67
CA ALA A 109 42.29 -5.78 9.46
C ALA A 109 41.53 -4.72 8.64
N GLU A 110 41.86 -4.54 7.36
CA GLU A 110 41.15 -3.62 6.47
C GLU A 110 39.72 -4.11 6.16
N LEU A 111 39.54 -5.41 5.88
CA LEU A 111 38.23 -6.03 5.65
C LEU A 111 37.33 -5.99 6.89
N GLU A 112 37.88 -6.20 8.09
CA GLU A 112 37.14 -6.08 9.35
C GLU A 112 36.60 -4.65 9.55
N LYS A 113 37.40 -3.64 9.18
CA LYS A 113 37.01 -2.24 9.25
C LYS A 113 35.92 -1.89 8.24
N GLU A 114 35.99 -2.42 7.02
CA GLU A 114 34.91 -2.28 6.03
C GLU A 114 33.63 -3.00 6.47
N LEU A 115 33.74 -4.21 7.01
CA LEU A 115 32.60 -4.98 7.52
C LEU A 115 31.88 -4.23 8.64
N ALA A 116 32.62 -3.67 9.60
CA ALA A 116 32.06 -2.86 10.68
C ALA A 116 31.33 -1.61 10.14
N LYS A 117 31.89 -0.97 9.10
CA LYS A 117 31.27 0.18 8.44
C LYS A 117 29.97 -0.20 7.73
N VAL A 118 29.95 -1.30 6.97
CA VAL A 118 28.76 -1.81 6.27
C VAL A 118 27.67 -2.24 7.27
N GLN A 119 28.04 -2.92 8.35
CA GLN A 119 27.10 -3.29 9.42
C GLN A 119 26.45 -2.06 10.06
N SER A 120 27.24 -1.01 10.35
CA SER A 120 26.68 0.24 10.90
C SER A 120 25.70 0.91 9.93
N GLN A 121 26.00 0.91 8.63
CA GLN A 121 25.12 1.48 7.60
C GLN A 121 23.83 0.67 7.42
N LEU A 122 23.90 -0.67 7.50
CA LEU A 122 22.73 -1.55 7.45
C LEU A 122 21.76 -1.25 8.59
N VAL A 123 22.26 -1.14 9.82
CA VAL A 123 21.43 -0.83 11.00
C VAL A 123 20.72 0.52 10.86
N ILE A 124 21.42 1.54 10.34
CA ILE A 124 20.82 2.86 10.09
C ILE A 124 19.72 2.74 9.03
N LYS A 125 19.99 2.02 7.93
CA LYS A 125 19.07 1.90 6.80
C LYS A 125 17.83 1.05 7.14
N GLU A 126 17.99 0.00 7.95
CA GLU A 126 16.88 -0.78 8.50
C GLU A 126 15.97 0.09 9.38
N LYS A 127 16.57 0.93 10.23
CA LYS A 127 15.81 1.87 11.08
C LYS A 127 15.07 2.93 10.26
N GLU A 128 15.70 3.49 9.22
CA GLU A 128 15.04 4.42 8.30
C GLU A 128 13.87 3.76 7.57
N LEU A 129 14.06 2.52 7.10
CA LEU A 129 13.02 1.77 6.39
C LEU A 129 11.84 1.43 7.31
N MET A 130 12.12 1.10 8.58
CA MET A 130 11.11 0.88 9.61
C MET A 130 10.30 2.15 9.89
N LEU A 131 10.98 3.30 10.06
CA LEU A 131 10.32 4.59 10.26
C LEU A 131 9.47 5.00 9.06
N GLN A 132 9.96 4.78 7.84
CA GLN A 132 9.18 5.03 6.62
C GLN A 132 7.96 4.13 6.55
N ALA A 133 8.10 2.83 6.82
CA ALA A 133 6.98 1.89 6.82
C ALA A 133 5.89 2.28 7.84
N GLU A 134 6.29 2.70 9.04
CA GLU A 134 5.36 3.18 10.07
C GLU A 134 4.67 4.49 9.65
N ALA A 135 5.41 5.44 9.07
CA ALA A 135 4.84 6.68 8.55
C ALA A 135 3.85 6.42 7.39
N PHE A 136 4.16 5.49 6.49
CA PHE A 136 3.25 5.07 5.42
C PHE A 136 2.00 4.38 5.97
N LYS A 137 2.15 3.48 6.95
CA LYS A 137 1.03 2.82 7.60
C LYS A 137 0.11 3.82 8.28
N ARG A 138 0.66 4.77 9.04
CA ARG A 138 -0.10 5.83 9.69
C ARG A 138 -0.85 6.71 8.69
N LYS A 139 -0.19 7.12 7.60
CA LYS A 139 -0.86 7.87 6.52
C LYS A 139 -1.98 7.07 5.86
N ALA A 140 -1.79 5.77 5.65
CA ALA A 140 -2.83 4.91 5.10
C ALA A 140 -4.03 4.80 6.04
N GLU A 141 -3.80 4.63 7.35
CA GLU A 141 -4.85 4.60 8.37
C GLU A 141 -5.59 5.95 8.49
N GLU A 142 -4.85 7.07 8.46
CA GLU A 142 -5.42 8.42 8.45
C GLU A 142 -6.29 8.63 7.19
N PHE A 143 -5.79 8.27 6.01
CA PHE A 143 -6.55 8.39 4.77
C PHE A 143 -7.79 7.48 4.76
N GLN A 144 -7.68 6.24 5.25
CA GLN A 144 -8.80 5.32 5.38
C GLN A 144 -9.86 5.87 6.35
N SER A 145 -9.44 6.43 7.48
CA SER A 145 -10.33 7.04 8.47
C SER A 145 -11.06 8.24 7.89
N LEU A 146 -10.35 9.13 7.19
CA LEU A 146 -10.93 10.29 6.51
C LEU A 146 -11.92 9.88 5.41
N ALA A 147 -11.54 8.91 4.57
CA ALA A 147 -12.40 8.40 3.52
C ALA A 147 -13.68 7.76 4.10
N LYS A 148 -13.56 7.00 5.19
CA LYS A 148 -14.71 6.42 5.89
C LYS A 148 -15.61 7.51 6.48
N ALA A 149 -15.05 8.50 7.16
CA ALA A 149 -15.83 9.61 7.72
C ALA A 149 -16.57 10.41 6.64
N GLN A 150 -15.92 10.66 5.50
CA GLN A 150 -16.57 11.32 4.35
C GLN A 150 -17.70 10.46 3.77
N LEU A 151 -17.48 9.15 3.64
CA LEU A 151 -18.49 8.22 3.15
C LEU A 151 -19.69 8.18 4.09
N ASP A 152 -19.46 8.07 5.40
CA ASP A 152 -20.51 8.02 6.41
C ASP A 152 -21.36 9.31 6.37
N GLN A 153 -20.73 10.49 6.27
CA GLN A 153 -21.43 11.77 6.10
C GLN A 153 -22.25 11.84 4.80
N GLU A 154 -21.71 11.34 3.70
CA GLU A 154 -22.41 11.34 2.40
C GLU A 154 -23.60 10.38 2.41
N ILE A 155 -23.45 9.21 3.05
CA ILE A 155 -24.54 8.25 3.26
C ILE A 155 -25.63 8.89 4.10
N GLU A 156 -25.30 9.51 5.22
CA GLU A 156 -26.26 10.17 6.11
C GLU A 156 -27.05 11.26 5.37
N LYS A 157 -26.35 12.13 4.62
CA LYS A 157 -26.98 13.16 3.78
C LYS A 157 -27.93 12.55 2.75
N ARG A 158 -27.52 11.47 2.07
CA ARG A 158 -28.36 10.79 1.09
C ARG A 158 -29.59 10.17 1.73
N VAL A 159 -29.43 9.48 2.86
CA VAL A 159 -30.57 8.88 3.58
C VAL A 159 -31.56 9.96 3.99
N ALA A 160 -31.10 11.05 4.61
CA ALA A 160 -31.96 12.16 5.01
C ALA A 160 -32.69 12.78 3.80
N LYS A 161 -32.00 12.94 2.67
CA LYS A 161 -32.61 13.42 1.42
C LYS A 161 -33.66 12.45 0.90
N TYR A 162 -33.37 11.16 0.82
CA TYR A 162 -34.31 10.14 0.36
C TYR A 162 -35.54 10.04 1.26
N GLU A 163 -35.38 10.17 2.58
CA GLU A 163 -36.50 10.19 3.51
C GLU A 163 -37.39 11.42 3.31
N ALA A 164 -36.80 12.60 3.09
CA ALA A 164 -37.53 13.82 2.77
C ALA A 164 -38.29 13.68 1.43
N GLU A 165 -37.62 13.23 0.37
CA GLU A 165 -38.22 13.00 -0.95
C GLU A 165 -39.35 11.97 -0.87
N LYS A 166 -39.19 10.88 -0.10
CA LYS A 166 -40.23 9.87 0.12
C LYS A 166 -41.44 10.44 0.86
N LYS A 167 -41.21 11.30 1.86
CA LYS A 167 -42.29 11.96 2.60
C LYS A 167 -43.06 12.92 1.70
N GLU A 168 -42.37 13.72 0.88
CA GLU A 168 -43.00 14.59 -0.11
C GLU A 168 -43.76 13.81 -1.17
N ALA A 169 -43.16 12.75 -1.72
CA ALA A 169 -43.81 11.88 -2.69
C ALA A 169 -45.09 11.27 -2.11
N LYS A 170 -45.08 10.84 -0.84
CA LYS A 170 -46.29 10.33 -0.17
C LYS A 170 -47.34 11.43 0.03
N LYS A 171 -46.94 12.63 0.47
CA LYS A 171 -47.85 13.76 0.69
C LYS A 171 -48.54 14.18 -0.61
N TYR A 172 -47.84 14.12 -1.74
CA TYR A 172 -48.33 14.61 -3.03
C TYR A 172 -48.68 13.48 -4.03
N ALA A 173 -48.68 12.22 -3.61
CA ALA A 173 -49.01 11.07 -4.47
C ALA A 173 -50.43 11.15 -5.05
N LEU A 174 -51.36 11.75 -4.32
CA LEU A 174 -52.77 11.85 -4.69
C LEU A 174 -53.13 13.14 -5.43
N VAL A 175 -52.16 14.00 -5.73
CA VAL A 175 -52.40 15.34 -6.31
C VAL A 175 -53.19 15.25 -7.62
N SER A 176 -52.73 14.45 -8.59
CA SER A 176 -53.42 14.32 -9.88
C SER A 176 -54.81 13.69 -9.74
N PHE A 177 -54.94 12.72 -8.84
CA PHE A 177 -56.23 12.07 -8.57
C PHE A 177 -57.25 13.05 -7.99
N VAL A 178 -56.82 13.88 -7.04
CA VAL A 178 -57.66 14.93 -6.44
C VAL A 178 -58.02 16.00 -7.47
N GLU A 179 -57.08 16.36 -8.36
CA GLU A 179 -57.32 17.32 -9.44
C GLU A 179 -58.43 16.86 -10.40
N ASP A 180 -58.41 15.59 -10.78
CA ASP A 180 -59.42 14.97 -11.64
C ASP A 180 -60.78 14.85 -10.92
N LEU A 181 -60.79 14.58 -9.61
CA LEU A 181 -62.00 14.52 -8.79
C LEU A 181 -62.69 15.89 -8.61
N MET A 182 -62.01 17.00 -8.87
CA MET A 182 -62.63 18.33 -8.74
C MET A 182 -63.72 18.58 -9.78
N GLU A 183 -63.67 17.96 -10.95
CA GLU A 183 -64.72 18.11 -11.96
C GLU A 183 -66.07 17.50 -11.51
N PRO A 184 -66.15 16.21 -11.13
CA PRO A 184 -67.39 15.66 -10.60
C PRO A 184 -67.83 16.37 -9.32
N PHE A 185 -66.90 16.78 -8.45
CA PHE A 185 -67.22 17.57 -7.26
C PHE A 185 -67.92 18.90 -7.61
N ASN A 186 -67.40 19.67 -8.56
CA ASN A 186 -68.02 20.91 -9.03
C ASN A 186 -69.40 20.66 -9.65
N ASN A 187 -69.59 19.53 -10.33
CA ASN A 187 -70.90 19.15 -10.87
C ASN A 187 -71.91 18.84 -9.75
N PHE A 188 -71.48 18.17 -8.67
CA PHE A 188 -72.32 17.95 -7.48
C PHE A 188 -72.70 19.25 -6.78
N VAL A 189 -71.75 20.17 -6.64
CA VAL A 189 -72.02 21.53 -6.13
C VAL A 189 -73.05 22.25 -6.98
N LEU A 190 -72.90 22.20 -8.31
CA LEU A 190 -73.82 22.84 -9.23
C LEU A 190 -75.22 22.22 -9.12
N ALA A 191 -75.30 20.89 -9.08
CA ALA A 191 -76.55 20.16 -8.94
C ALA A 191 -77.26 20.47 -7.60
N ALA A 192 -76.51 20.56 -6.50
CA ALA A 192 -77.04 20.93 -5.19
C ALA A 192 -77.67 22.33 -5.18
N LYS A 193 -77.09 23.29 -5.93
CA LYS A 193 -77.59 24.67 -6.03
C LYS A 193 -78.71 24.86 -7.07
N SER A 194 -78.80 24.01 -8.09
CA SER A 194 -79.65 24.24 -9.28
C SER A 194 -81.16 24.21 -8.99
N GLY A 195 -81.59 23.54 -7.92
CA GLY A 195 -83.00 23.41 -7.55
C GLY A 195 -83.33 23.79 -6.11
N GLU A 196 -82.40 24.44 -5.40
CA GLU A 196 -82.54 24.81 -3.98
C GLU A 196 -83.76 25.71 -3.74
N ASN A 197 -84.05 26.61 -4.68
CA ASN A 197 -85.18 27.56 -4.62
C ASN A 197 -86.41 27.12 -5.45
N SER A 198 -86.52 25.83 -5.79
CA SER A 198 -87.67 25.33 -6.55
C SER A 198 -88.91 25.09 -5.67
N ASP A 199 -90.10 25.39 -6.21
CA ASP A 199 -91.38 25.09 -5.56
C ASP A 199 -91.68 23.57 -5.53
N ASP A 200 -91.00 22.77 -6.38
CA ASP A 200 -91.14 21.31 -6.40
C ASP A 200 -90.36 20.65 -5.24
N ILE A 201 -91.11 20.05 -4.32
CA ILE A 201 -90.61 19.30 -3.16
C ILE A 201 -89.67 18.16 -3.60
N THR A 202 -89.99 17.48 -4.69
CA THR A 202 -89.22 16.34 -5.20
C THR A 202 -87.84 16.80 -5.67
N LEU A 203 -87.80 17.90 -6.42
CA LEU A 203 -86.54 18.49 -6.88
C LEU A 203 -85.66 18.98 -5.72
N ARG A 204 -86.26 19.61 -4.70
CA ARG A 204 -85.52 20.02 -3.49
C ARG A 204 -84.94 18.81 -2.75
N ASN A 205 -85.68 17.70 -2.65
CA ASN A 205 -85.16 16.48 -2.03
C ASN A 205 -83.94 15.91 -2.79
N TYR A 206 -83.94 15.98 -4.13
CA TYR A 206 -82.76 15.61 -4.92
C TYR A 206 -81.57 16.54 -4.66
N CYS A 207 -81.80 17.85 -4.56
CA CYS A 207 -80.75 18.83 -4.24
C CYS A 207 -80.12 18.56 -2.87
N ILE A 208 -80.93 18.21 -1.86
CA ILE A 208 -80.44 17.78 -0.54
C ILE A 208 -79.57 16.51 -0.67
N GLY A 209 -79.99 15.55 -1.49
CA GLY A 209 -79.18 14.35 -1.77
C GLY A 209 -77.81 14.68 -2.37
N PHE A 210 -77.74 15.61 -3.32
CA PHE A 210 -76.48 16.09 -3.89
C PHE A 210 -75.62 16.84 -2.86
N ASP A 211 -76.22 17.64 -1.97
CA ASP A 211 -75.49 18.28 -0.88
C ASP A 211 -74.90 17.27 0.12
N ILE A 212 -75.61 16.18 0.42
CA ILE A 212 -75.08 15.09 1.25
C ILE A 212 -73.84 14.46 0.60
N VAL A 213 -73.90 14.16 -0.70
CA VAL A 213 -72.75 13.60 -1.44
C VAL A 213 -71.60 14.59 -1.47
N LYS A 214 -71.86 15.88 -1.72
CA LYS A 214 -70.85 16.95 -1.66
C LYS A 214 -70.15 16.97 -0.30
N ARG A 215 -70.88 16.91 0.82
CA ARG A 215 -70.29 16.84 2.17
C ARG A 215 -69.47 15.56 2.39
N GLN A 216 -69.86 14.43 1.80
CA GLN A 216 -69.06 13.20 1.85
C GLN A 216 -67.72 13.38 1.12
N PHE A 217 -67.69 14.06 -0.02
CA PHE A 217 -66.43 14.44 -0.69
C PHE A 217 -65.56 15.33 0.20
N GLU A 218 -66.13 16.38 0.80
CA GLU A 218 -65.40 17.28 1.70
C GLU A 218 -64.80 16.53 2.89
N ASN A 219 -65.53 15.57 3.47
CA ASN A 219 -65.02 14.73 4.55
C ASN A 219 -63.86 13.84 4.10
N VAL A 220 -63.95 13.25 2.90
CA VAL A 220 -62.85 12.44 2.33
C VAL A 220 -61.63 13.30 2.05
N PHE A 221 -61.82 14.51 1.52
CA PHE A 221 -60.74 15.46 1.30
C PHE A 221 -60.06 15.87 2.62
N ALA A 222 -60.84 16.25 3.63
CA ALA A 222 -60.31 16.64 4.94
C ALA A 222 -59.48 15.53 5.60
N ASN A 223 -59.90 14.26 5.47
CA ASN A 223 -59.15 13.10 5.99
C ASN A 223 -57.81 12.85 5.28
N ASN A 224 -57.57 13.46 4.12
CA ASN A 224 -56.37 13.29 3.29
C ASN A 224 -55.58 14.60 3.13
N ASP A 225 -55.70 15.54 4.07
CA ASP A 225 -55.05 16.87 4.02
C ASP A 225 -55.39 17.68 2.76
N VAL A 226 -56.56 17.45 2.18
CA VAL A 226 -57.06 18.15 0.99
C VAL A 226 -58.10 19.16 1.42
N THR A 227 -57.94 20.42 1.00
CA THR A 227 -58.85 21.52 1.31
C THR A 227 -59.38 22.13 0.02
N VAL A 228 -60.71 22.24 -0.08
CA VAL A 228 -61.37 22.95 -1.19
C VAL A 228 -61.21 24.45 -0.99
N ILE A 229 -60.88 25.16 -2.06
CA ILE A 229 -60.78 26.62 -2.08
C ILE A 229 -62.17 27.15 -2.41
N TYR A 230 -62.76 27.87 -1.45
CA TYR A 230 -64.09 28.47 -1.52
C TYR A 230 -64.00 29.99 -1.56
N PRO A 231 -63.76 30.62 -2.73
CA PRO A 231 -63.91 32.06 -2.85
C PRO A 231 -65.37 32.45 -2.67
N GLU A 232 -65.61 33.65 -2.16
CA GLU A 232 -66.94 34.23 -2.01
C GLU A 232 -67.13 35.40 -2.97
N VAL A 233 -68.37 35.60 -3.43
CA VAL A 233 -68.73 36.78 -4.22
C VAL A 233 -68.60 38.01 -3.34
N GLY A 234 -67.92 39.05 -3.83
CA GLY A 234 -67.58 40.27 -3.08
C GLY A 234 -66.28 40.16 -2.27
N GLN A 235 -65.60 39.00 -2.25
CA GLN A 235 -64.26 38.91 -1.68
C GLN A 235 -63.22 39.48 -2.66
N SER A 236 -62.17 40.11 -2.14
CA SER A 236 -61.02 40.52 -2.96
C SER A 236 -60.35 39.30 -3.61
N PHE A 237 -60.00 39.44 -4.89
CA PHE A 237 -59.28 38.42 -5.65
C PHE A 237 -57.92 38.10 -5.03
N ASN A 238 -57.56 36.82 -5.00
CA ASN A 238 -56.26 36.33 -4.53
C ASN A 238 -55.57 35.48 -5.61
N ALA A 239 -54.57 36.05 -6.29
CA ALA A 239 -53.82 35.40 -7.36
C ALA A 239 -53.04 34.12 -6.93
N HIS A 240 -52.82 33.90 -5.64
CA HIS A 240 -52.16 32.67 -5.16
C HIS A 240 -53.07 31.45 -5.18
N GLU A 241 -54.38 31.63 -5.00
CA GLU A 241 -55.36 30.55 -4.87
C GLU A 241 -56.43 30.56 -5.96
N GLN A 242 -56.48 31.62 -6.77
CA GLN A 242 -57.58 31.90 -7.70
C GLN A 242 -57.05 32.30 -9.08
N GLU A 243 -57.78 31.90 -10.11
CA GLU A 243 -57.55 32.24 -11.52
C GLU A 243 -58.74 33.02 -12.05
N ALA A 244 -58.50 34.26 -12.47
CA ALA A 244 -59.51 35.10 -13.11
C ALA A 244 -59.57 34.81 -14.61
N ILE A 245 -60.67 34.23 -15.08
CA ILE A 245 -60.83 33.89 -16.50
C ILE A 245 -61.53 34.97 -17.32
N ASP A 246 -62.24 35.87 -16.65
CA ASP A 246 -62.96 36.96 -17.28
C ASP A 246 -63.05 38.14 -16.31
N VAL A 247 -63.27 39.31 -16.89
CA VAL A 247 -63.34 40.59 -16.19
C VAL A 247 -64.59 41.30 -16.66
N VAL A 248 -65.47 41.63 -15.72
CA VAL A 248 -66.73 42.31 -16.01
C VAL A 248 -66.87 43.58 -15.18
N GLU A 249 -67.78 44.46 -15.59
CA GLU A 249 -68.12 45.64 -14.83
C GLU A 249 -69.36 45.39 -13.98
N ASN A 250 -69.24 45.64 -12.67
CA ASN A 250 -70.34 45.58 -11.73
C ASN A 250 -70.25 46.76 -10.76
N SER A 251 -71.18 47.71 -10.89
CA SER A 251 -71.22 48.94 -10.09
C SER A 251 -71.42 48.71 -8.59
N ASN A 252 -71.84 47.51 -8.18
CA ASN A 252 -72.10 47.16 -6.79
C ASN A 252 -70.88 46.58 -6.06
N LEU A 253 -69.78 46.29 -6.78
CA LEU A 253 -68.58 45.67 -6.22
C LEU A 253 -67.37 46.59 -6.39
N ALA A 254 -66.38 46.47 -5.49
CA ALA A 254 -65.13 47.20 -5.60
C ALA A 254 -64.26 46.64 -6.75
N ASN A 255 -63.20 47.37 -7.10
CA ASN A 255 -62.24 46.89 -8.09
C ASN A 255 -61.52 45.64 -7.59
N GLU A 256 -61.31 44.66 -8.46
CA GLU A 256 -60.67 43.35 -8.16
C GLU A 256 -61.44 42.46 -7.18
N GLU A 257 -62.72 42.76 -6.89
CA GLU A 257 -63.59 41.84 -6.15
C GLU A 257 -64.18 40.76 -7.06
N ILE A 258 -64.43 39.59 -6.49
CA ILE A 258 -65.01 38.45 -7.20
C ILE A 258 -66.49 38.72 -7.48
N VAL A 259 -66.85 38.73 -8.76
CA VAL A 259 -68.24 38.88 -9.22
C VAL A 259 -68.96 37.53 -9.22
N LYS A 260 -68.25 36.48 -9.62
CA LYS A 260 -68.81 35.13 -9.73
C LYS A 260 -67.72 34.08 -9.56
N VAL A 261 -68.05 33.02 -8.83
CA VAL A 261 -67.24 31.81 -8.77
C VAL A 261 -67.75 30.82 -9.82
N VAL A 262 -66.87 30.40 -10.73
CA VAL A 262 -67.20 29.50 -11.83
C VAL A 262 -66.93 28.06 -11.43
N ARG A 263 -65.77 27.79 -10.81
CA ARG A 263 -65.38 26.48 -10.29
C ARG A 263 -64.58 26.66 -9.02
N PHE A 264 -64.80 25.77 -8.05
CA PHE A 264 -63.96 25.71 -6.86
C PHE A 264 -62.62 25.06 -7.18
N GLY A 265 -61.60 25.52 -6.46
CA GLY A 265 -60.24 25.02 -6.51
C GLY A 265 -59.95 24.03 -5.38
N VAL A 266 -58.72 23.53 -5.33
CA VAL A 266 -58.28 22.61 -4.28
C VAL A 266 -56.79 22.77 -3.98
N LYS A 267 -56.44 22.63 -2.70
CA LYS A 267 -55.06 22.57 -2.19
C LYS A 267 -54.82 21.31 -1.38
N VAL A 268 -53.59 20.80 -1.45
CA VAL A 268 -53.13 19.64 -0.67
C VAL A 268 -52.05 20.12 0.29
N GLY A 269 -52.35 20.08 1.58
CA GLY A 269 -51.64 20.87 2.59
C GLY A 269 -51.63 22.35 2.20
N ASP A 270 -50.43 22.93 2.06
CA ASP A 270 -50.26 24.35 1.74
C ASP A 270 -50.13 24.62 0.22
N ARG A 271 -50.09 23.58 -0.61
CA ARG A 271 -49.87 23.71 -2.05
C ARG A 271 -51.20 23.71 -2.80
N VAL A 272 -51.47 24.79 -3.53
CA VAL A 272 -52.58 24.85 -4.48
C VAL A 272 -52.31 23.89 -5.64
N VAL A 273 -53.22 22.93 -5.82
CA VAL A 273 -53.17 21.93 -6.90
C VAL A 273 -53.94 22.46 -8.11
N LYS A 274 -55.14 22.99 -7.87
CA LYS A 274 -55.98 23.60 -8.89
C LYS A 274 -56.55 24.90 -8.34
N PRO A 275 -56.31 26.07 -8.97
CA PRO A 275 -56.86 27.32 -8.49
C PRO A 275 -58.38 27.35 -8.66
N ALA A 276 -59.05 28.15 -7.84
CA ALA A 276 -60.48 28.41 -8.03
C ALA A 276 -60.68 29.37 -9.21
N THR A 277 -61.59 29.03 -10.11
CA THR A 277 -61.86 29.84 -11.31
C THR A 277 -62.93 30.88 -11.00
N VAL A 278 -62.61 32.15 -11.20
CA VAL A 278 -63.47 33.28 -10.85
C VAL A 278 -63.59 34.30 -11.99
N ILE A 279 -64.61 35.13 -11.92
CA ILE A 279 -64.78 36.34 -12.71
C ILE A 279 -64.64 37.50 -11.75
N ILE A 280 -63.78 38.47 -12.09
CA ILE A 280 -63.50 39.61 -11.22
C ILE A 280 -64.12 40.90 -11.78
N ASN A 281 -64.36 41.85 -10.89
CA ASN A 281 -64.82 43.17 -11.24
C ASN A 281 -63.63 44.04 -11.63
N LYS A 282 -63.75 44.77 -12.74
CA LYS A 282 -62.84 45.86 -13.04
C LYS A 282 -63.66 47.12 -13.26
N ASN A 283 -63.50 48.07 -12.35
CA ASN A 283 -64.07 49.38 -12.56
C ASN A 283 -63.18 50.12 -13.57
N LEU A 284 -63.71 50.42 -14.76
CA LEU A 284 -63.08 51.39 -15.65
C LEU A 284 -63.17 52.77 -14.97
N ALA A 285 -62.18 53.11 -14.17
CA ALA A 285 -61.98 54.48 -13.75
C ALA A 285 -61.49 55.28 -14.97
N ASN A 286 -62.24 56.32 -15.35
CA ASN A 286 -61.75 57.44 -16.17
C ASN A 286 -60.53 58.10 -15.52
#